data_AF-F1YY71-F1
#
_entry.id   AF-F1YY71-F1
#
_cell.length_a   1.000
_cell.length_b   1.000
_cell.length_c   1.000
_cell.angle_alpha   90.00
_cell.angle_beta   90.00
_cell.angle_gamma   90.00
#
_symmetry.space_group_name_H-M   'P 1'
#
loop_
_entity.id
_entity.type
_entity.pdbx_description
1 polymer ?
#
loop_
_entity_poly.entity_id
_entity_poly.type
_entity_poly.pdbx_seq_one_letter_code
_entity_poly.pdbx_strand_id
1 'polypeptide(L)' 'MKIKVFYQRHKEKMNEFEARVNEFMTDKQVIDVKYQEAITGDYENLTTLLSIMVMYHESN' A
#
# COMPACT_ATOMS: atom_id res chain seq x y z
N MET A 1 2.81 0.41 -18.01
CA MET A 1 2.36 1.02 -16.74
C MET A 1 1.76 -0.06 -15.90
N LYS A 2 2.20 -0.22 -14.65
CA LYS A 2 1.62 -1.15 -13.69
C LYS A 2 1.28 -0.44 -12.39
N ILE A 3 0.35 -1.02 -11.67
CA ILE A 3 -0.11 -0.55 -10.37
C ILE A 3 0.09 -1.69 -9.37
N LYS A 4 0.69 -1.38 -8.24
CA LYS A 4 0.73 -2.27 -7.07
C LYS A 4 0.06 -1.59 -5.89
N VAL A 5 -0.90 -2.27 -5.29
CA VAL A 5 -1.58 -1.80 -4.07
C VAL A 5 -1.04 -2.57 -2.87
N PHE A 6 -0.64 -1.82 -1.86
CA PHE A 6 -0.21 -2.33 -0.57
C PHE A 6 -1.28 -2.03 0.45
N TYR A 7 -1.67 -3.03 1.23
CA TYR A 7 -2.53 -2.87 2.39
C TYR A 7 -1.69 -3.08 3.65
N GLN A 8 -1.96 -2.30 4.69
CA GLN A 8 -1.44 -2.59 6.01
C GLN A 8 -2.08 -3.89 6.50
N ARG A 9 -1.25 -4.87 6.86
CA ARG A 9 -1.72 -6.16 7.35
C ARG A 9 -2.21 -6.04 8.80
N HIS A 10 -3.08 -6.95 9.21
CA HIS A 10 -3.56 -6.99 10.59
C HIS A 10 -2.38 -7.11 11.57
N LYS A 11 -2.29 -6.16 12.52
CA LYS A 11 -1.21 -6.01 13.52
C LYS A 11 0.19 -5.72 12.93
N GLU A 12 0.32 -5.35 11.66
CA GLU A 12 1.59 -4.89 11.08
C GLU A 12 1.93 -3.51 11.65
N LYS A 13 3.17 -3.35 12.16
CA LYS A 13 3.62 -2.04 12.61
C LYS A 13 3.81 -1.11 11.43
N MET A 14 3.59 0.19 11.63
CA MET A 14 3.68 1.16 10.53
C MET A 14 5.06 1.16 9.84
N ASN A 15 6.14 1.05 10.61
CA ASN A 15 7.50 0.98 10.08
C ASN A 15 7.75 -0.28 9.22
N GLU A 16 7.13 -1.40 9.54
CA GLU A 16 7.21 -2.64 8.74
C GLU A 16 6.43 -2.49 7.43
N PHE A 17 5.25 -1.85 7.49
CA PHE A 17 4.46 -1.53 6.32
C PHE A 17 5.22 -0.59 5.36
N GLU A 18 5.76 0.51 5.89
CA GLU A 18 6.56 1.48 5.14
C GLU A 18 7.80 0.84 4.51
N ALA A 19 8.55 0.03 5.27
CA ALA A 19 9.72 -0.67 4.77
C ALA A 19 9.39 -1.53 3.54
N ARG A 20 8.26 -2.23 3.57
CA ARG A 20 7.81 -3.13 2.51
C ARG A 20 7.35 -2.38 1.25
N VAL A 21 6.77 -1.19 1.41
CA VAL A 21 6.45 -0.29 0.29
C VAL A 21 7.75 0.28 -0.32
N ASN A 22 8.68 0.74 0.53
CA ASN A 22 9.97 1.31 0.12
C ASN A 22 10.86 0.28 -0.59
N GLU A 23 10.93 -0.94 -0.08
CA GLU A 23 11.67 -2.05 -0.70
C GLU A 23 11.17 -2.29 -2.12
N PHE A 24 9.84 -2.32 -2.33
CA PHE A 24 9.27 -2.47 -3.66
C PHE A 24 9.58 -1.31 -4.60
N MET A 25 9.65 -0.07 -4.09
CA MET A 25 9.94 1.10 -4.93
C MET A 25 11.42 1.22 -5.30
N THR A 26 12.32 0.51 -4.60
CA THR A 26 13.77 0.67 -4.72
C THR A 26 14.30 0.43 -6.14
N ASP A 27 13.73 -0.54 -6.86
CA ASP A 27 14.16 -0.93 -8.20
C ASP A 27 13.17 -0.53 -9.31
N LYS A 28 12.15 0.27 -8.99
CA LYS A 28 11.10 0.66 -9.92
C LYS A 28 11.22 2.10 -10.34
N GLN A 29 10.97 2.36 -11.62
CA GLN A 29 10.71 3.71 -12.08
C GLN A 29 9.30 4.12 -11.65
N VAL A 30 9.21 4.63 -10.41
CA VAL A 30 7.95 5.10 -9.80
C VAL A 30 7.50 6.39 -10.48
N ILE A 31 6.20 6.46 -10.72
CA ILE A 31 5.53 7.55 -11.44
C ILE A 31 4.67 8.34 -10.48
N ASP A 32 3.98 7.65 -9.59
CA ASP A 32 3.11 8.25 -8.59
C ASP A 32 2.90 7.29 -7.41
N VAL A 33 2.62 7.88 -6.25
CA VAL A 33 2.27 7.17 -5.01
C VAL A 33 1.06 7.85 -4.40
N LYS A 34 -0.03 7.11 -4.22
CA LYS A 34 -1.26 7.61 -3.62
C LYS A 34 -1.56 6.87 -2.33
N TYR A 35 -1.99 7.62 -1.31
CA TYR A 35 -2.52 7.06 -0.08
C TYR A 35 -4.05 6.97 -0.15
N GLN A 36 -4.61 5.97 0.51
CA GLN A 36 -6.04 5.84 0.70
C GLN A 36 -6.32 5.21 2.07
N GLU A 37 -7.31 5.76 2.76
CA GLU A 37 -7.92 5.12 3.93
C GLU A 37 -9.39 4.82 3.62
N ALA A 38 -9.82 3.61 3.99
CA ALA A 38 -11.21 3.20 3.88
C ALA A 38 -11.67 2.61 5.20
N ILE A 39 -12.90 2.92 5.59
CA ILE A 39 -13.59 2.20 6.68
C ILE A 39 -14.18 0.94 6.06
N THR A 40 -13.93 -0.21 6.68
CA THR A 40 -14.41 -1.52 6.22
C THR A 40 -14.92 -2.34 7.40
N GLY A 41 -15.86 -3.25 7.16
CA GLY A 41 -16.46 -4.10 8.19
C GLY A 41 -17.98 -4.00 8.24
N ASP A 42 -18.57 -4.76 9.16
CA ASP A 42 -19.99 -4.71 9.51
C ASP A 42 -20.22 -3.86 10.77
N TYR A 43 -21.47 -3.82 11.26
CA TYR A 43 -21.81 -2.99 12.43
C TYR A 43 -21.10 -3.40 13.72
N GLU A 44 -20.60 -4.65 13.82
CA GLU A 44 -19.90 -5.16 15.01
C GLU A 44 -18.38 -5.03 14.88
N ASN A 45 -17.85 -5.06 13.65
CA ASN A 45 -16.41 -5.16 13.38
C ASN A 45 -15.92 -4.11 12.38
N LEU A 46 -16.23 -2.83 12.65
CA LEU A 46 -15.65 -1.72 11.89
C LEU A 46 -14.14 -1.60 12.14
N THR A 47 -13.39 -1.48 11.06
CA THR A 47 -11.96 -1.21 11.09
C THR A 47 -11.56 -0.26 9.96
N THR A 48 -10.37 0.30 10.06
CA THR A 48 -9.77 1.15 9.02
C THR A 48 -8.74 0.35 8.23
N LEU A 49 -8.86 0.39 6.91
CA LEU A 49 -7.90 -0.18 5.98
C LEU A 49 -7.06 0.95 5.39
N LEU A 50 -5.79 1.00 5.78
CA LEU A 50 -4.79 1.86 5.14
C LEU A 50 -4.22 1.14 3.92
N SER A 51 -4.17 1.85 2.79
CA SER A 51 -3.53 1.37 1.58
C SER A 51 -2.66 2.43 0.89
N ILE A 52 -1.61 1.95 0.22
CA ILE A 52 -0.73 2.73 -0.64
C ILE A 52 -0.76 2.13 -2.04
N MET A 53 -1.08 2.96 -3.03
CA MET A 53 -1.04 2.61 -4.44
C MET A 53 0.21 3.18 -5.08
N VAL A 54 1.06 2.32 -5.62
CA VAL A 54 2.27 2.69 -6.35
C VAL A 54 2.05 2.45 -7.84
N MET A 55 2.15 3.50 -8.65
CA MET A 55 2.17 3.42 -10.11
C MET A 55 3.61 3.47 -10.61
N TYR A 56 3.99 2.54 -11.49
CA TYR A 56 5.38 2.38 -11.95
C TYR A 56 5.46 1.90 -13.39
N HIS A 57 6.60 2.15 -14.04
CA HIS A 57 6.94 1.49 -15.30
C HIS A 57 7.49 0.09 -15.02
N GLU A 58 7.00 -0.90 -15.76
CA GLU A 58 7.60 -2.22 -15.74
C GLU A 58 8.75 -2.23 -16.78
N SER A 59 9.95 -2.50 -16.31
CA SER A 59 11.07 -2.82 -17.18
C SER A 59 10.90 -4.24 -17.71
N ASN A 60 11.02 -4.43 -19.03
CA ASN A 60 11.05 -5.75 -19.67
C ASN A 60 12.29 -6.55 -19.24
#